data_AF-A0AA38C7W4-F1
#
_entry.id   AF-A0AA38C7W4-F1
#
_cell.length_a   1.000
_cell.length_b   1.000
_cell.length_c   1.000
_cell.angle_alpha   90.00
_cell.angle_beta   90.00
_cell.angle_gamma   90.00
#
_symmetry.space_group_name_H-M   'P 1'
#
loop_
_entity.id
_entity.type
_entity.pdbx_description
1 polymer ?
#
loop_
_entity_poly.entity_id
_entity_poly.type
_entity_poly.pdbx_seq_one_letter_code
_entity_poly.pdbx_strand_id
1 'polypeptide(L)'
;MASGRAGKASRTGSVTTTTTLTSSAMEVDGETPLTTDQTNKKYSVNVLQLLKIAQSQHGLRHGDYTRYRRYCSARLRRLYKSLKITHGRGKYSRKAITESSVTDV
;
A
#
# COMPACT_ATOMS: atom_id res chain seq x y z
N MET A 1 -19.00 35.61 20.40
CA MET A 1 -17.67 35.79 21.02
C MET A 1 -16.65 34.99 20.21
N ALA A 2 -15.52 35.64 19.91
CA ALA A 2 -14.24 35.09 19.40
C ALA A 2 -14.23 34.36 18.04
N SER A 3 -14.06 35.16 16.99
CA SER A 3 -13.35 34.78 15.76
C SER A 3 -11.86 34.54 16.05
N GLY A 4 -11.33 33.38 15.65
CA GLY A 4 -9.91 33.03 15.78
C GLY A 4 -9.35 32.49 14.45
N ARG A 5 -8.92 33.41 13.58
CA ARG A 5 -8.21 33.14 12.32
C ARG A 5 -6.72 33.05 12.63
N ALA A 6 -6.12 31.86 12.55
CA ALA A 6 -4.67 31.69 12.66
C ALA A 6 -4.09 31.40 11.27
N GLY A 7 -3.33 32.36 10.74
CA GLY A 7 -2.55 32.21 9.52
C GLY A 7 -1.26 31.42 9.78
N LYS A 8 -0.81 30.69 8.75
CA LYS A 8 0.59 30.30 8.65
C LYS A 8 1.19 30.82 7.35
N ALA A 9 2.39 31.35 7.52
CA ALA A 9 3.17 32.14 6.61
C ALA A 9 3.65 31.36 5.38
N SER A 10 3.76 32.09 4.27
CA SER A 10 4.55 31.75 3.08
C SER A 10 6.06 31.94 3.32
N ARG A 11 6.84 31.45 2.34
CA ARG A 11 8.29 31.68 2.07
C ARG A 11 9.18 30.77 2.92
N THR A 12 10.07 29.98 2.34
CA THR A 12 11.23 30.28 1.48
C THR A 12 11.55 29.04 0.62
N GLY A 13 12.23 29.01 -0.53
CA GLY A 13 13.17 29.90 -1.20
C GLY A 13 13.97 29.00 -2.16
N SER A 14 14.15 29.47 -3.39
CA SER A 14 14.92 28.85 -4.49
C SER A 14 16.42 28.81 -4.18
N VAL A 15 17.15 27.77 -4.63
CA VAL A 15 18.56 27.89 -5.04
C VAL A 15 18.84 26.94 -6.21
N THR A 16 19.16 27.53 -7.36
CA THR A 16 19.78 26.92 -8.54
C THR A 16 21.31 26.79 -8.31
N THR A 17 21.98 26.21 -9.31
CA THR A 17 23.37 26.47 -9.78
C THR A 17 24.48 25.44 -9.48
N THR A 18 24.95 24.85 -10.60
CA THR A 18 26.35 24.81 -11.08
C THR A 18 27.18 23.53 -10.88
N THR A 19 27.42 22.87 -12.03
CA THR A 19 28.71 22.43 -12.61
C THR A 19 29.86 22.02 -11.67
N THR A 20 30.37 20.80 -11.87
CA THR A 20 31.78 20.54 -12.24
C THR A 20 31.95 19.09 -12.69
N LEU A 21 32.53 18.92 -13.89
CA LEU A 21 33.12 17.69 -14.40
C LEU A 21 34.44 17.43 -13.64
N THR A 22 34.65 16.21 -13.16
CA THR A 22 36.00 15.68 -12.93
C THR A 22 35.99 14.19 -13.29
N SER A 23 36.60 13.87 -14.42
CA SER A 23 37.01 12.51 -14.77
C SER A 23 38.18 12.11 -13.88
N SER A 24 38.09 10.98 -13.19
CA SER A 24 39.29 10.24 -12.81
C SER A 24 38.97 8.76 -12.74
N ALA A 25 39.75 8.01 -13.51
CA ALA A 25 39.73 6.57 -13.65
C ALA A 25 40.07 5.86 -12.33
N MET A 26 39.33 4.79 -12.04
CA MET A 26 39.82 3.64 -11.28
C MET A 26 39.23 2.37 -11.90
N GLU A 27 40.13 1.49 -12.31
CA GLU A 27 39.88 0.16 -12.87
C GLU A 27 39.59 -0.82 -11.72
N VAL A 28 38.51 -1.59 -11.81
CA VAL A 28 38.30 -2.82 -11.04
C VAL A 28 37.60 -3.83 -11.94
N ASP A 29 38.32 -4.91 -12.26
CA ASP A 29 37.81 -6.16 -12.82
C ASP A 29 36.75 -6.79 -11.91
N GLY A 30 35.67 -7.29 -12.50
CA GLY A 30 34.62 -8.01 -11.79
C GLY A 30 33.51 -8.46 -12.70
N GLU A 31 33.69 -9.61 -13.34
CA GLU A 31 32.60 -10.37 -13.95
C GLU A 31 31.69 -10.96 -12.86
N THR A 32 30.40 -10.63 -12.86
CA THR A 32 29.27 -11.55 -12.55
C THR A 32 27.92 -10.87 -12.84
N PRO A 33 26.91 -11.61 -13.31
CA PRO A 33 25.72 -11.07 -13.95
C PRO A 33 24.74 -10.51 -12.92
N LEU A 34 24.46 -9.21 -12.98
CA LEU A 34 23.36 -8.62 -12.23
C LEU A 34 22.05 -9.00 -12.93
N THR A 35 21.52 -10.16 -12.54
CA THR A 35 20.14 -10.61 -12.76
C THR A 35 19.14 -9.58 -12.21
N THR A 36 18.91 -8.51 -12.98
CA THR A 36 18.04 -7.39 -12.62
C THR A 36 16.61 -7.62 -13.13
N ASP A 37 16.10 -8.84 -13.02
CA ASP A 37 14.76 -9.20 -13.54
C ASP A 37 13.80 -9.75 -12.45
N GLN A 38 14.20 -9.78 -11.17
CA GLN A 38 13.36 -10.35 -10.10
C GLN A 38 12.51 -9.35 -9.31
N THR A 39 12.51 -8.06 -9.67
CA THR A 39 11.88 -7.01 -8.85
C THR A 39 10.48 -6.55 -9.31
N ASN A 40 9.93 -7.11 -10.39
CA ASN A 40 8.61 -6.70 -10.90
C ASN A 40 7.63 -7.87 -11.05
N LYS A 41 7.32 -8.54 -9.93
CA LYS A 41 6.19 -9.48 -9.88
C LYS A 41 4.88 -8.71 -10.04
N LYS A 42 4.25 -8.86 -11.20
CA LYS A 42 2.96 -8.25 -11.53
C LYS A 42 1.83 -9.17 -11.11
N TYR A 43 0.92 -8.63 -10.30
CA TYR A 43 -0.26 -9.30 -9.80
C TYR A 43 -1.51 -8.64 -10.40
N SER A 44 -2.46 -9.41 -10.90
CA SER A 44 -3.70 -8.89 -11.50
C SER A 44 -4.93 -9.34 -10.73
N VAL A 45 -5.71 -8.38 -10.22
CA VAL A 45 -6.96 -8.65 -9.50
C VAL A 45 -8.11 -7.97 -10.23
N ASN A 46 -9.14 -8.74 -10.63
CA ASN A 46 -10.36 -8.15 -11.18
C ASN A 46 -11.25 -7.60 -10.05
N VAL A 47 -10.94 -6.39 -9.61
CA VAL A 47 -11.63 -5.73 -8.49
C VAL A 47 -13.11 -5.54 -8.78
N LEU A 48 -13.48 -5.14 -10.00
CA LEU A 48 -14.87 -4.86 -10.36
C LEU A 48 -15.72 -6.14 -10.33
N GLN A 49 -15.21 -7.22 -10.92
CA GLN A 49 -15.91 -8.51 -10.92
C GLN A 49 -16.06 -9.05 -9.49
N LEU A 50 -14.98 -9.03 -8.70
CA LEU A 50 -15.00 -9.47 -7.30
C LEU A 50 -16.05 -8.69 -6.49
N LEU A 51 -16.10 -7.37 -6.67
CA LEU A 51 -17.04 -6.52 -5.94
C LEU A 51 -18.48 -6.83 -6.32
N LYS A 52 -18.79 -6.92 -7.62
CA LYS A 52 -20.16 -7.16 -8.10
C LYS A 52 -20.70 -8.51 -7.67
N ILE A 53 -19.87 -9.56 -7.72
CA ILE A 53 -20.23 -10.89 -7.24
C ILE A 53 -20.48 -10.87 -5.73
N ALA A 54 -19.57 -10.28 -4.95
CA ALA A 54 -19.74 -10.22 -3.50
C ALA A 54 -20.97 -9.41 -3.07
N GLN A 55 -21.27 -8.31 -3.76
CA GLN A 55 -22.45 -7.49 -3.50
C GLN A 55 -23.74 -8.25 -3.79
N SER A 56 -23.84 -8.91 -4.94
CA SER A 56 -25.06 -9.64 -5.31
C SER A 56 -25.31 -10.85 -4.40
N GLN A 57 -24.26 -11.58 -4.01
CA GLN A 57 -24.34 -12.76 -3.15
C GLN A 57 -24.63 -12.43 -1.69
N HIS A 58 -24.19 -11.28 -1.18
CA HIS A 58 -24.24 -10.97 0.25
C HIS A 58 -25.26 -9.90 0.63
N GLY A 59 -26.36 -9.80 -0.13
CA GLY A 59 -27.56 -9.06 0.26
C GLY A 59 -27.79 -7.76 -0.50
N LEU A 60 -26.78 -7.21 -1.17
CA LEU A 60 -26.92 -5.94 -1.89
C LEU A 60 -27.82 -6.05 -3.13
N ARG A 61 -28.03 -7.27 -3.65
CA ARG A 61 -29.06 -7.53 -4.67
C ARG A 61 -30.47 -7.14 -4.20
N HIS A 62 -30.73 -7.17 -2.90
CA HIS A 62 -32.02 -6.82 -2.29
C HIS A 62 -31.93 -5.56 -1.41
N GLY A 63 -30.83 -4.80 -1.48
CA GLY A 63 -30.62 -3.59 -0.67
C GLY A 63 -30.26 -3.83 0.81
N ASP A 64 -29.89 -5.06 1.21
CA ASP A 64 -29.48 -5.34 2.61
C ASP A 64 -28.01 -4.95 2.84
N TYR A 65 -27.79 -3.67 3.15
CA TYR A 65 -26.47 -3.12 3.46
C TYR A 65 -25.90 -3.66 4.78
N THR A 66 -26.76 -4.02 5.74
CA THR A 66 -26.32 -4.53 7.05
C THR A 66 -25.64 -5.89 6.91
N ARG A 67 -26.21 -6.76 6.08
CA ARG A 67 -25.67 -8.08 5.75
C ARG A 67 -24.36 -7.98 4.98
N TYR A 68 -24.27 -7.06 4.02
CA TYR A 68 -23.03 -6.85 3.27
C TYR A 68 -21.89 -6.32 4.17
N ARG A 69 -22.17 -5.38 5.09
CA ARG A 69 -21.15 -4.92 6.06
C ARG A 69 -20.66 -6.05 6.97
N ARG A 70 -21.56 -6.92 7.45
CA ARG A 70 -21.18 -8.11 8.23
C ARG A 70 -20.26 -9.03 7.44
N TYR A 71 -20.56 -9.24 6.15
CA TYR A 71 -19.69 -10.01 5.26
C TYR A 71 -18.29 -9.39 5.13
N CYS A 72 -18.19 -8.08 4.91
CA CYS A 72 -16.90 -7.39 4.78
C CYS A 72 -16.03 -7.61 6.03
N SER A 73 -16.59 -7.40 7.23
CA SER A 73 -15.87 -7.62 8.50
C SER A 73 -15.46 -9.08 8.67
N ALA A 74 -16.33 -10.03 8.32
CA ALA A 74 -16.01 -11.46 8.40
C ALA A 74 -14.93 -11.89 7.39
N ARG A 75 -14.94 -11.33 6.17
CA ARG A 75 -13.92 -11.57 5.14
C ARG A 75 -12.56 -11.04 5.59
N LEU A 76 -12.50 -9.80 6.08
CA LEU A 76 -11.27 -9.22 6.64
C LEU A 76 -10.71 -10.05 7.78
N ARG A 77 -11.56 -10.47 8.73
CA ARG A 77 -11.13 -11.33 9.85
C ARG A 77 -10.53 -12.66 9.37
N ARG A 78 -11.11 -13.30 8.34
CA ARG A 78 -10.58 -14.55 7.77
C ARG A 78 -9.23 -14.31 7.10
N LEU A 79 -9.11 -13.25 6.31
CA LEU A 79 -7.88 -12.88 5.61
C LEU A 79 -6.73 -12.58 6.59
N TYR A 80 -7.00 -11.82 7.64
CA TYR A 80 -5.99 -11.50 8.66
C TYR A 80 -5.58 -12.73 9.48
N LYS A 81 -6.50 -13.68 9.69
CA LYS A 81 -6.18 -14.95 10.37
C LYS A 81 -5.32 -15.86 9.50
N SER A 82 -5.62 -16.00 8.20
CA SER A 82 -4.85 -16.86 7.29
C SER A 82 -3.44 -16.31 7.05
N LEU A 83 -3.32 -14.99 6.89
CA LEU A 83 -2.03 -14.32 6.70
C LEU A 83 -1.25 -14.08 8.01
N LYS A 84 -1.82 -14.46 9.16
CA LYS A 84 -1.26 -14.21 10.51
C LYS A 84 -0.98 -12.71 10.78
N ILE A 85 -1.70 -11.82 10.08
CA ILE A 85 -1.67 -10.36 10.26
C ILE A 85 -2.76 -9.97 11.26
N THR A 86 -2.76 -10.58 12.44
CA THR A 86 -3.73 -10.25 13.48
C THR A 86 -3.29 -9.03 14.26
N HIS A 87 -4.23 -8.11 14.50
CA HIS A 87 -4.07 -7.09 15.53
C HIS A 87 -4.11 -7.83 16.88
N GLY A 88 -3.11 -7.61 17.74
CA GLY A 88 -2.81 -8.45 18.91
C GLY A 88 -3.99 -8.75 19.85
N ARG A 89 -3.80 -9.73 20.76
CA ARG A 89 -4.79 -10.08 21.78
C ARG A 89 -4.78 -9.04 22.90
N GLY A 90 -5.65 -8.04 22.80
CA GLY A 90 -5.85 -6.99 23.80
C GLY A 90 -5.39 -5.62 23.30
N LYS A 91 -4.07 -5.42 23.14
CA LYS A 91 -3.52 -4.16 22.61
C LYS A 91 -3.41 -4.21 21.09
N TYR A 92 -3.84 -3.13 20.43
CA TYR A 92 -3.69 -2.98 18.99
C TYR A 92 -2.20 -2.91 18.62
N SER A 93 -1.78 -3.78 17.70
CA SER A 93 -0.47 -3.71 17.07
C SER A 93 -0.67 -3.44 15.59
N ARG A 94 -0.08 -2.34 15.10
CA ARG A 94 -0.11 -1.98 13.69
C ARG A 94 0.85 -2.91 12.94
N LYS A 95 0.33 -3.64 11.96
CA LYS A 95 1.13 -4.40 11.00
C LYS A 95 1.12 -3.66 9.67
N ALA A 96 2.29 -3.22 9.21
CA ALA A 96 2.45 -2.62 7.89
C ALA A 96 2.41 -3.73 6.83
N ILE A 97 1.74 -3.47 5.71
CA ILE A 97 1.75 -4.34 4.54
C ILE A 97 2.89 -3.85 3.65
N THR A 98 3.96 -4.64 3.56
CA THR A 98 5.15 -4.36 2.73
C THR A 98 5.13 -5.20 1.46
N GLU A 99 5.98 -4.87 0.49
CA GLU A 99 6.09 -5.59 -0.80
C GLU A 99 6.35 -7.10 -0.60
N SER A 100 7.16 -7.46 0.40
CA SER A 100 7.42 -8.85 0.78
C SER A 100 6.21 -9.63 1.29
N SER A 101 5.11 -8.95 1.66
CA SER A 101 3.88 -9.59 2.14
C SER A 101 2.97 -10.08 1.01
N VAL A 102 3.24 -9.69 -0.23
CA VAL A 102 2.46 -10.08 -1.40
C VAL A 102 3.06 -11.34 -1.99
N THR A 103 2.47 -12.49 -1.69
CA THR A 103 2.90 -13.78 -2.24
C THR A 103 2.02 -14.19 -3.42
N ASP A 104 0.69 -14.03 -3.31
CA ASP A 104 -0.30 -14.61 -4.21
C ASP A 104 -1.53 -13.70 -4.43
N VAL A 105 -2.29 -13.98 -5.50
CA VAL A 105 -3.59 -13.36 -5.84
C VAL A 105 -4.71 -14.39 -5.84
#